data_AF-A0A6I2VXB7-F1
#
_entry.id   AF-A0A6I2VXB7-F1
#
_cell.length_a   1.000
_cell.length_b   1.000
_cell.length_c   1.000
_cell.angle_alpha   90.00
_cell.angle_beta   90.00
_cell.angle_gamma   90.00
#
_symmetry.space_group_name_H-M   'P 1'
#
loop_
_entity.id
_entity.type
_entity.pdbx_description
1 polymer ?
#
loop_
_entity_poly.entity_id
_entity_poly.type
_entity_poly.pdbx_seq_one_letter_code
_entity_poly.pdbx_strand_id
1 'polypeptide(L)'
;MMTSPTVDDLLEGFIVALQNEIMPHVGSPKAYTMCQMLQSLIQEVRQVVPVYDTYVAEEHNEMTKVLRETAAVLGSVNGPEADRIRERAVTLGAKADVPMPVDQEPIRAAHRELGYALQDSITDLDVLQRAGHSEADAALQVIRGHLMGRIVRDTETITAGAGMAGRG
;
A
#
# COMPACT_ATOMS: atom_id res chain seq x y z
N MET A 1 13.53 1.17 -7.71
CA MET A 1 13.84 2.33 -6.83
C MET A 1 14.74 1.86 -5.69
N MET A 2 15.81 2.59 -5.36
CA MET A 2 16.74 2.24 -4.26
C MET A 2 16.15 2.57 -2.87
N THR A 3 15.10 3.37 -2.80
CA THR A 3 14.30 3.71 -1.60
C THR A 3 13.04 2.84 -1.51
N SER A 4 12.24 3.00 -0.45
CA SER A 4 11.06 2.15 -0.18
C SER A 4 10.05 2.22 -1.34
N PRO A 5 9.86 1.14 -2.12
CA PRO A 5 8.84 1.14 -3.16
C PRO A 5 7.47 1.19 -2.51
N THR A 6 6.53 1.92 -3.11
CA THR A 6 5.13 1.81 -2.74
C THR A 6 4.59 0.43 -3.15
N VAL A 7 3.46 0.02 -2.57
CA VAL A 7 2.76 -1.21 -3.01
C VAL A 7 2.45 -1.14 -4.50
N ASP A 8 2.07 0.04 -5.00
CA ASP A 8 1.83 0.25 -6.43
C ASP A 8 3.10 0.02 -7.28
N ASP A 9 4.25 0.54 -6.84
CA ASP A 9 5.53 0.32 -7.54
C ASP A 9 5.93 -1.18 -7.57
N LEU A 10 5.60 -1.94 -6.52
CA LEU A 10 5.81 -3.39 -6.50
C LEU A 10 4.89 -4.12 -7.47
N LEU A 11 3.60 -3.76 -7.50
CA LEU A 11 2.62 -4.33 -8.42
C LEU A 11 2.97 -4.01 -9.88
N GLU A 12 3.44 -2.80 -10.15
CA GLU A 12 4.00 -2.42 -11.45
C GLU A 12 5.21 -3.28 -11.83
N GLY A 13 6.15 -3.47 -10.90
CA GLY A 13 7.30 -4.34 -11.10
C GLY A 13 6.92 -5.78 -11.46
N PHE A 14 5.88 -6.33 -10.82
CA PHE A 14 5.37 -7.66 -11.17
C PHE A 14 4.76 -7.71 -12.58
N ILE A 15 4.04 -6.68 -13.00
CA ILE A 15 3.50 -6.60 -14.36
C ILE A 15 4.64 -6.56 -15.38
N VAL A 16 5.64 -5.72 -15.15
CA VAL A 16 6.81 -5.60 -16.02
C VAL A 16 7.56 -6.94 -16.12
N ALA A 17 7.80 -7.61 -14.98
CA ALA A 17 8.45 -8.92 -14.96
C ALA A 17 7.62 -9.99 -15.70
N LEU A 18 6.29 -10.00 -15.48
CA LEU A 18 5.40 -10.93 -16.16
C LEU A 18 5.42 -10.73 -17.69
N GLN A 19 5.41 -9.48 -18.14
CA GLN A 19 5.41 -9.14 -19.56
C GLN A 19 6.74 -9.40 -20.26
N ASN A 20 7.85 -9.05 -19.62
CA ASN A 20 9.17 -9.06 -20.26
C ASN A 20 9.94 -10.36 -20.04
N GLU A 21 9.75 -11.00 -18.88
CA GLU A 21 10.60 -12.12 -18.45
C GLU A 21 9.85 -13.47 -18.38
N ILE A 22 8.52 -13.46 -18.36
CA ILE A 22 7.73 -14.70 -18.23
C ILE A 22 6.98 -14.98 -19.52
N MET A 23 6.04 -14.12 -19.90
CA MET A 23 5.14 -14.34 -21.05
C MET A 23 5.85 -14.69 -22.37
N PRO A 24 7.02 -14.10 -22.73
CA PRO A 24 7.72 -14.44 -23.97
C PRO A 24 8.21 -15.90 -24.03
N HIS A 25 8.33 -16.55 -22.88
CA HIS A 25 8.79 -17.94 -22.76
C HIS A 25 7.64 -18.93 -22.55
N VAL A 26 6.39 -18.46 -22.51
CA VAL A 26 5.21 -19.30 -22.33
C VAL A 26 4.74 -19.84 -23.69
N GLY A 27 5.10 -21.09 -24.00
CA GLY A 27 4.72 -21.74 -25.27
C GLY A 27 3.29 -22.27 -25.34
N SER A 28 2.58 -22.39 -24.20
CA SER A 28 1.20 -22.89 -24.18
C SER A 28 0.21 -21.74 -24.31
N PRO A 29 -0.70 -21.74 -25.30
CA PRO A 29 -1.72 -20.71 -25.45
C PRO A 29 -2.60 -20.54 -24.21
N LYS A 30 -2.97 -21.65 -23.55
CA LYS A 30 -3.73 -21.62 -22.29
C LYS A 30 -2.96 -20.91 -21.19
N ALA A 31 -1.68 -21.24 -21.00
CA ALA A 31 -0.86 -20.62 -19.96
C ALA A 31 -0.62 -19.13 -20.25
N TYR A 32 -0.46 -18.76 -21.52
CA TYR A 32 -0.32 -17.37 -21.93
C TYR A 32 -1.58 -16.54 -21.59
N THR A 33 -2.76 -17.07 -21.88
CA THR A 33 -4.03 -16.43 -21.47
C THR A 33 -4.15 -16.31 -19.95
N MET A 34 -3.72 -17.33 -19.19
CA MET A 34 -3.70 -17.24 -17.72
C MET A 34 -2.76 -16.13 -17.23
N CYS A 35 -1.59 -15.93 -17.85
CA CYS A 35 -0.72 -14.80 -17.54
C CYS A 35 -1.40 -13.46 -17.79
N GLN A 36 -2.13 -13.32 -18.90
CA GLN A 36 -2.91 -12.10 -19.18
C GLN A 36 -4.00 -11.87 -18.13
N MET A 37 -4.71 -12.92 -17.71
CA MET A 37 -5.71 -12.81 -16.63
C MET A 37 -5.09 -12.37 -15.31
N LEU A 38 -3.93 -12.94 -14.93
CA LEU A 38 -3.20 -12.52 -13.74
C LEU A 38 -2.76 -11.06 -13.83
N GLN A 39 -2.28 -10.62 -15.00
CA GLN A 39 -1.93 -9.23 -15.23
C GLN A 39 -3.14 -8.31 -15.00
N SER A 40 -4.32 -8.66 -15.51
CA SER A 40 -5.55 -7.89 -15.31
C SER A 40 -5.94 -7.80 -13.83
N LEU A 41 -5.82 -8.90 -13.08
CA LEU A 41 -6.09 -8.91 -11.63
C LEU A 41 -5.13 -7.99 -10.88
N ILE A 42 -3.84 -8.00 -11.23
CA ILE A 42 -2.85 -7.10 -10.62
C ILE A 42 -3.21 -5.64 -10.93
N GLN A 43 -3.65 -5.34 -12.15
CA GLN A 43 -4.08 -3.98 -12.53
C GLN A 43 -5.34 -3.53 -11.77
N GLU A 44 -6.31 -4.40 -11.55
CA GLU A 44 -7.47 -4.09 -10.68
C GLU A 44 -7.01 -3.74 -9.26
N VAL A 45 -6.10 -4.54 -8.68
CA VAL A 45 -5.57 -4.25 -7.34
C VAL A 45 -4.87 -2.89 -7.29
N ARG A 46 -4.08 -2.53 -8.32
CA ARG A 46 -3.45 -1.20 -8.42
C ARG A 46 -4.46 -0.04 -8.41
N GLN A 47 -5.63 -0.23 -8.99
CA GLN A 47 -6.68 0.80 -9.02
C GLN A 47 -7.41 0.93 -7.68
N VAL A 48 -7.54 -0.17 -6.92
CA VAL A 48 -8.28 -0.19 -5.65
C VAL A 48 -7.43 0.23 -4.46
N VAL A 49 -6.17 -0.20 -4.39
CA VAL A 49 -5.29 0.05 -3.23
C VAL A 49 -5.21 1.52 -2.81
N PRO A 50 -5.11 2.52 -3.73
CA PRO A 50 -5.03 3.92 -3.34
C PRO A 50 -6.28 4.47 -2.63
N VAL A 51 -7.46 3.92 -2.92
CA VAL A 51 -8.75 4.43 -2.44
C VAL A 51 -9.37 3.55 -1.34
N TYR A 52 -8.80 2.38 -1.09
CA TYR A 52 -9.38 1.39 -0.18
C TYR A 52 -9.61 1.93 1.23
N ASP A 53 -8.59 2.58 1.82
CA ASP A 53 -8.70 3.14 3.18
C ASP A 53 -9.75 4.26 3.26
N THR A 54 -9.93 5.02 2.18
CA THR A 54 -11.00 6.02 2.05
C THR A 54 -12.37 5.35 2.07
N TYR A 55 -12.57 4.30 1.26
CA TYR A 55 -13.83 3.56 1.25
C TYR A 55 -14.16 2.93 2.60
N VAL A 56 -13.17 2.40 3.31
CA VAL A 56 -13.37 1.85 4.66
C VAL A 56 -13.81 2.95 5.65
N ALA A 57 -13.22 4.14 5.57
CA ALA A 57 -13.60 5.27 6.41
C ALA A 57 -15.02 5.78 6.10
N GLU A 58 -15.37 5.89 4.81
CA GLU A 58 -16.72 6.26 4.36
C GLU A 58 -17.75 5.24 4.83
N GLU A 59 -17.53 3.96 4.53
CA GLU A 59 -18.43 2.87 4.89
C GLU A 59 -18.61 2.78 6.41
N HIS A 60 -17.54 2.96 7.20
CA HIS A 60 -17.64 3.03 8.65
C HIS A 60 -18.63 4.11 9.11
N ASN A 61 -18.47 5.33 8.60
CA ASN A 61 -19.29 6.47 8.99
C ASN A 61 -20.74 6.27 8.53
N GLU A 62 -20.94 5.71 7.34
CA GLU A 62 -22.26 5.34 6.84
C GLU A 62 -22.92 4.24 7.68
N MET A 63 -22.18 3.20 8.08
CA MET A 63 -22.70 2.12 8.91
C MET A 63 -23.22 2.63 10.26
N THR A 64 -22.50 3.55 10.93
CA THR A 64 -22.98 4.12 12.20
C THR A 64 -24.26 4.93 11.98
N LYS A 65 -24.35 5.67 10.88
CA LYS A 65 -25.54 6.43 10.49
C LYS A 65 -26.73 5.51 10.19
N VAL A 66 -26.55 4.47 9.39
CA VAL A 66 -27.58 3.49 9.02
C VAL A 66 -28.15 2.82 10.27
N LEU A 67 -27.31 2.49 11.26
CA LEU A 67 -27.80 1.93 12.53
C LEU A 67 -28.73 2.89 13.27
N ARG A 68 -28.36 4.18 13.35
CA ARG A 68 -29.18 5.23 13.98
C ARG A 68 -30.51 5.42 13.23
N GLU A 69 -30.45 5.52 11.91
CA GLU A 69 -31.64 5.73 11.06
C GLU A 69 -32.59 4.54 11.09
N THR A 70 -32.05 3.31 11.07
CA THR A 70 -32.86 2.08 11.17
C THR A 70 -33.64 2.04 12.49
N ALA A 71 -33.00 2.36 13.61
CA ALA A 71 -33.67 2.43 14.91
C ALA A 71 -34.71 3.57 14.98
N ALA A 72 -34.44 4.71 14.32
CA ALA A 72 -35.39 5.81 14.25
C ALA A 72 -36.66 5.43 13.45
N VAL A 73 -36.49 4.75 12.30
CA VAL A 73 -37.60 4.31 11.46
C VAL A 73 -38.51 3.28 12.16
N LEU A 74 -37.95 2.43 13.02
CA LEU A 74 -38.76 1.49 13.82
C LEU A 74 -39.77 2.19 14.73
N GLY A 75 -39.55 3.45 15.09
CA GLY A 75 -40.49 4.26 15.86
C GLY A 75 -41.02 3.52 17.10
N SER A 76 -42.33 3.31 17.15
CA SER A 76 -43.06 2.69 18.26
C SER A 76 -43.23 1.17 18.17
N VAL A 77 -42.58 0.48 17.22
CA VAL A 77 -42.61 -0.99 17.12
C VAL A 77 -42.05 -1.60 18.40
N ASN A 78 -42.81 -2.49 19.03
CA ASN A 78 -42.42 -3.15 20.29
C ASN A 78 -42.00 -4.60 20.04
N GLY A 79 -41.12 -5.12 20.89
CA GLY A 79 -40.68 -6.51 20.87
C GLY A 79 -39.17 -6.64 21.04
N PRO A 80 -38.69 -7.82 21.45
CA PRO A 80 -37.28 -8.04 21.77
C PRO A 80 -36.35 -7.81 20.56
N GLU A 81 -36.83 -7.97 19.33
CA GLU A 81 -36.10 -7.67 18.09
C GLU A 81 -35.87 -6.16 17.92
N ALA A 82 -36.91 -5.36 18.15
CA ALA A 82 -36.85 -3.90 18.03
C ALA A 82 -35.91 -3.32 19.10
N ASP A 83 -35.93 -3.88 20.30
CA ASP A 83 -35.05 -3.46 21.40
C ASP A 83 -33.58 -3.74 21.09
N ARG A 84 -33.24 -4.92 20.54
CA ARG A 84 -31.87 -5.22 20.10
C ARG A 84 -31.37 -4.28 18.99
N ILE A 85 -32.26 -3.85 18.09
CA ILE A 85 -31.89 -2.89 17.03
C ILE A 85 -31.62 -1.51 17.64
N ARG A 86 -32.47 -1.04 18.55
CA ARG A 86 -32.25 0.22 19.27
C ARG A 86 -30.96 0.18 20.10
N GLU A 87 -30.67 -0.95 20.74
CA GLU A 87 -29.42 -1.15 21.49
C GLU A 87 -28.18 -1.01 20.58
N ARG A 88 -28.19 -1.62 19.39
CA ARG A 88 -27.08 -1.45 18.42
C ARG A 88 -26.93 -0.02 17.95
N ALA A 89 -28.04 0.71 17.77
CA ALA A 89 -28.01 2.11 17.38
C ALA A 89 -27.38 3.00 18.46
N VAL A 90 -27.66 2.76 19.74
CA VAL A 90 -27.07 3.55 20.85
C VAL A 90 -25.65 3.13 21.23
N THR A 91 -25.23 1.92 20.86
CA THR A 91 -23.87 1.42 21.15
C THR A 91 -22.94 1.58 19.96
N LEU A 92 -23.19 0.85 18.88
CA LEU A 92 -22.37 0.85 17.67
C LEU A 92 -22.67 2.08 16.80
N GLY A 93 -23.95 2.42 16.68
CA GLY A 93 -24.38 3.64 15.99
C GLY A 93 -23.97 4.93 16.71
N ALA A 94 -23.50 4.89 17.96
CA ALA A 94 -23.00 6.07 18.67
C ALA A 94 -21.48 6.27 18.54
N LYS A 95 -20.79 5.40 17.79
CA LYS A 95 -19.35 5.58 17.51
C LYS A 95 -19.13 6.90 16.76
N ALA A 96 -18.05 7.58 17.12
CA ALA A 96 -17.63 8.79 16.45
C ALA A 96 -17.16 8.48 15.03
N ASP A 97 -17.39 9.44 14.12
CA ASP A 97 -16.93 9.32 12.75
C ASP A 97 -15.40 9.27 12.71
N VAL A 98 -14.87 8.39 11.86
CA VAL A 98 -13.44 8.29 11.61
C VAL A 98 -13.00 9.36 10.60
N PRO A 99 -11.81 9.97 10.77
CA PRO A 99 -11.31 10.97 9.84
C PRO A 99 -10.96 10.33 8.49
N MET A 100 -11.14 11.09 7.42
CA MET A 100 -10.74 10.64 6.08
C MET A 100 -9.22 10.56 5.98
N PRO A 101 -8.65 9.48 5.41
CA PRO A 101 -7.24 9.42 5.11
C PRO A 101 -6.79 10.59 4.22
N VAL A 102 -5.58 11.06 4.45
CA VAL A 102 -4.97 12.09 3.59
C VAL A 102 -4.66 11.47 2.23
N ASP A 103 -4.94 12.20 1.15
CA ASP A 103 -4.51 11.82 -0.19
C ASP A 103 -3.00 11.55 -0.22
N GLN A 104 -2.65 10.30 -0.50
CA GLN A 104 -1.27 9.84 -0.49
C GLN A 104 -0.58 10.06 -1.83
N GLU A 105 -1.31 10.38 -2.92
CA GLU A 105 -0.70 10.54 -4.25
C GLU A 105 0.40 11.63 -4.27
N PRO A 106 0.20 12.85 -3.72
CA PRO A 106 1.25 13.88 -3.72
C PRO A 106 2.48 13.45 -2.91
N ILE A 107 2.27 12.74 -1.80
CA ILE A 107 3.35 12.25 -0.93
C ILE A 107 4.16 11.18 -1.67
N ARG A 108 3.49 10.25 -2.35
CA ARG A 108 4.12 9.18 -3.13
C ARG A 108 4.89 9.74 -4.32
N ALA A 109 4.33 10.71 -5.03
CA ALA A 109 5.00 11.38 -6.15
C ALA A 109 6.29 12.08 -5.71
N ALA A 110 6.23 12.89 -4.63
CA ALA A 110 7.40 13.55 -4.07
C ALA A 110 8.46 12.55 -3.57
N HIS A 111 8.02 11.47 -2.91
CA HIS A 111 8.94 10.42 -2.47
C HIS A 111 9.65 9.71 -3.64
N ARG A 112 8.93 9.47 -4.74
CA ARG A 112 9.51 8.87 -5.96
C ARG A 112 10.56 9.79 -6.58
N GLU A 113 10.28 11.09 -6.68
CA GLU A 113 11.22 12.09 -7.19
C GLU A 113 12.52 12.11 -6.36
N LEU A 114 12.42 12.12 -5.03
CA LEU A 114 13.57 12.03 -4.14
C LEU A 114 14.35 10.71 -4.34
N GLY A 115 13.65 9.61 -4.56
CA GLY A 115 14.24 8.30 -4.85
C GLY A 115 15.10 8.31 -6.11
N TYR A 116 14.63 8.96 -7.18
CA TYR A 116 15.41 9.14 -8.41
C TYR A 116 16.58 10.09 -8.22
N ALA A 117 16.39 11.22 -7.53
CA ALA A 117 17.46 12.16 -7.25
C ALA A 117 18.63 11.51 -6.48
N LEU A 118 18.34 10.60 -5.54
CA LEU A 118 19.37 9.83 -4.84
C LEU A 118 20.11 8.86 -5.77
N GLN A 119 19.42 8.23 -6.72
CA GLN A 119 20.02 7.35 -7.71
C GLN A 119 20.94 8.12 -8.67
N ASP A 120 20.48 9.25 -9.17
CA ASP A 120 21.27 10.12 -10.05
C ASP A 120 22.50 10.65 -9.32
N SER A 121 22.33 11.05 -8.06
CA SER A 121 23.46 11.46 -7.20
C SER A 121 24.51 10.36 -7.05
N ILE A 122 24.13 9.09 -6.91
CA ILE A 122 25.10 7.97 -6.86
C ILE A 122 25.86 7.86 -8.19
N THR A 123 25.18 8.04 -9.32
CA THR A 123 25.79 8.02 -10.65
C THR A 123 26.80 9.15 -10.81
N ASP A 124 26.44 10.38 -10.41
CA ASP A 124 27.32 11.55 -10.48
C ASP A 124 28.53 11.40 -9.54
N LEU A 125 28.32 10.81 -8.34
CA LEU A 125 29.40 10.52 -7.40
C LEU A 125 30.39 9.49 -7.97
N ASP A 126 29.94 8.47 -8.71
CA ASP A 126 30.84 7.53 -9.41
C ASP A 126 31.71 8.25 -10.46
N VAL A 127 31.13 9.21 -11.20
CA VAL A 127 31.91 10.04 -12.14
C VAL A 127 32.98 10.85 -11.40
N LEU A 128 32.63 11.49 -10.28
CA LEU A 128 33.57 12.27 -9.47
C LEU A 128 34.68 11.41 -8.85
N GLN A 129 34.35 10.19 -8.39
CA GLN A 129 35.33 9.23 -7.88
C GLN A 129 36.34 8.84 -8.97
N ARG A 130 35.87 8.55 -10.19
CA ARG A 130 36.74 8.22 -11.33
C ARG A 130 37.62 9.39 -11.77
N ALA A 131 37.18 10.62 -11.53
CA ALA A 131 37.97 11.83 -11.74
C ALA A 131 38.98 12.12 -10.60
N GLY A 132 38.98 11.33 -9.51
CA GLY A 132 39.94 11.43 -8.42
C GLY A 132 39.52 12.35 -7.26
N HIS A 133 38.25 12.74 -7.18
CA HIS A 133 37.75 13.57 -6.08
C HIS A 133 37.42 12.73 -4.84
N SER A 134 38.30 12.77 -3.82
CA SER A 134 38.15 12.00 -2.57
C SER A 134 36.90 12.37 -1.75
N GLU A 135 36.37 13.59 -1.91
CA GLU A 135 35.16 14.06 -1.27
C GLU A 135 33.92 13.27 -1.73
N ALA A 136 33.97 12.71 -2.95
CA ALA A 136 32.89 11.89 -3.48
C ALA A 136 32.74 10.57 -2.69
N ASP A 137 33.83 10.01 -2.16
CA ASP A 137 33.78 8.82 -1.29
C ASP A 137 33.01 9.13 0.00
N ALA A 138 33.30 10.26 0.63
CA ALA A 138 32.63 10.69 1.85
C ALA A 138 31.13 10.96 1.62
N ALA A 139 30.78 11.64 0.53
CA ALA A 139 29.38 11.89 0.17
C ALA A 139 28.61 10.59 -0.14
N LEU A 140 29.24 9.64 -0.83
CA LEU A 140 28.63 8.35 -1.11
C LEU A 140 28.34 7.53 0.16
N GLN A 141 29.18 7.65 1.19
CA GLN A 141 28.93 6.99 2.48
C GLN A 141 27.71 7.56 3.20
N VAL A 142 27.38 8.84 3.04
CA VAL A 142 26.15 9.43 3.60
C VAL A 142 24.91 8.77 2.99
N ILE A 143 24.87 8.66 1.66
CA ILE A 143 23.75 8.04 0.94
C ILE A 143 23.65 6.55 1.32
N ARG A 144 24.77 5.82 1.33
CA ARG A 144 24.80 4.40 1.74
C ARG A 144 24.31 4.20 3.17
N GLY A 145 24.69 5.07 4.10
CA GLY A 145 24.23 5.03 5.49
C GLY A 145 22.71 5.14 5.60
N HIS A 146 22.10 6.06 4.86
CA HIS A 146 20.64 6.19 4.79
C HIS A 146 19.98 4.93 4.23
N LEU A 147 20.48 4.39 3.12
CA LEU A 147 19.93 3.19 2.48
C LEU A 147 20.07 1.94 3.37
N MET A 148 21.17 1.82 4.11
CA MET A 148 21.39 0.70 5.03
C MET A 148 20.39 0.70 6.19
N GLY A 149 20.11 1.88 6.77
CA GLY A 149 19.12 2.00 7.84
C GLY A 149 17.72 1.53 7.43
N ARG A 150 17.36 1.73 6.15
CA ARG A 150 16.13 1.19 5.59
C ARG A 150 16.14 -0.34 5.53
N ILE A 151 17.22 -0.96 5.00
CA ILE A 151 17.32 -2.42 4.86
C ILE A 151 17.13 -3.12 6.22
N VAL A 152 17.74 -2.57 7.27
CA VAL A 152 17.59 -3.09 8.64
C VAL A 152 16.12 -3.05 9.09
N ARG A 153 15.44 -1.91 8.93
CA ARG A 153 14.01 -1.76 9.27
C ARG A 153 13.12 -2.74 8.51
N ASP A 154 13.34 -2.88 7.20
CA ASP A 154 12.55 -3.78 6.35
C ASP A 154 12.73 -5.24 6.81
N THR A 155 13.97 -5.63 7.15
CA THR A 155 14.30 -6.98 7.67
C THR A 155 13.63 -7.25 9.01
N GLU A 156 13.66 -6.30 9.93
CA GLU A 156 13.00 -6.42 11.25
C GLU A 156 11.49 -6.60 11.09
N THR A 157 10.87 -5.84 10.19
CA THR A 157 9.43 -5.89 9.93
C THR A 157 8.99 -7.25 9.38
N ILE A 158 9.73 -7.79 8.40
CA ILE A 158 9.45 -9.11 7.81
C ILE A 158 9.64 -10.22 8.85
N THR A 159 10.69 -10.14 9.65
CA THR A 159 11.02 -11.16 10.66
C THR A 159 9.98 -11.18 11.80
N ALA A 160 9.51 -10.01 12.23
CA ALA A 160 8.42 -9.91 13.22
C ALA A 160 7.09 -10.46 12.69
N GLY A 161 6.78 -10.23 11.40
CA GLY A 161 5.59 -10.80 10.74
C GLY A 161 5.64 -12.33 10.61
N ALA A 162 6.82 -12.90 10.34
CA ALA A 162 7.01 -14.35 10.23
C ALA A 162 6.76 -15.10 11.56
N GLY A 163 6.98 -14.45 12.70
CA GLY A 163 6.67 -14.99 14.02
C GLY A 163 5.17 -15.26 14.27
N MET A 164 4.28 -14.65 13.47
CA MET A 164 2.83 -14.83 13.55
C MET A 164 2.28 -15.85 12.53
N ALA A 165 3.07 -16.22 11.51
CA ALA A 165 2.65 -17.15 10.45
C ALA A 165 2.80 -18.65 10.84
N GLY A 166 3.32 -18.96 12.03
CA GLY A 166 3.59 -20.33 12.50
C GLY A 166 2.62 -20.87 13.57
N ARG A 167 1.47 -20.22 13.80
CA ARG A 167 0.43 -20.70 14.72
C ARG A 167 -0.89 -20.88 13.98
N GLY A 168 -0.92 -21.89 13.11
CA GLY A 168 -2.11 -22.43 12.46
C GLY A 168 -2.06 -23.95 12.50
#